data_AF-A0A947K931-F1
#
_entry.id   AF-A0A947K931-F1
#
_cell.length_a   1.000
_cell.length_b   1.000
_cell.length_c   1.000
_cell.angle_alpha   90.00
_cell.angle_beta   90.00
_cell.angle_gamma   90.00
#
_symmetry.space_group_name_H-M   'P 1'
#
loop_
_entity.id
_entity.type
_entity.pdbx_description
1 polymer ?
#
loop_
_entity_poly.entity_id
_entity_poly.type
_entity_poly.pdbx_seq_one_letter_code
_entity_poly.pdbx_strand_id
1 'polypeptide(L)'
;MTALDIFIIILVIFGLVGTIAPALPGTAIILAAAVIHGAATEFSPIDGRFLLILALLTGIGAGGQYLIAGFGSKSMGSTRYGMIGAGVGMVIGLIFPIPGGIFMGTFLGAVACELIFGLKDLRLAAKAGVGALLGSLASLFFEFLIGLIMAGLIFHRLYGA
;
A
#
# COMPACT_ATOMS: atom_id res chain seq x y z
N MET A 1 -15.32 26.24 0.76
CA MET A 1 -15.36 24.78 0.93
C MET A 1 -16.80 24.33 0.83
N THR A 2 -17.13 23.60 -0.22
CA THR A 2 -18.44 22.98 -0.40
C THR A 2 -18.52 21.65 0.38
N ALA A 3 -19.72 21.11 0.58
CA ALA A 3 -19.89 19.80 1.23
C ALA A 3 -19.16 18.67 0.48
N LEU A 4 -19.03 18.82 -0.84
CA LEU A 4 -18.30 17.90 -1.70
C LEU A 4 -16.80 17.90 -1.39
N ASP A 5 -16.18 19.07 -1.23
CA ASP A 5 -14.75 19.17 -0.91
C ASP A 5 -14.41 18.48 0.41
N ILE A 6 -15.28 18.62 1.42
CA ILE A 6 -15.12 17.96 2.73
C ILE A 6 -15.18 16.44 2.56
N PHE A 7 -16.15 15.93 1.79
CA PHE A 7 -16.27 14.50 1.52
C PHE A 7 -15.02 13.94 0.83
N ILE A 8 -14.48 14.67 -0.14
CA ILE A 8 -13.26 14.26 -0.86
C ILE A 8 -12.03 14.28 0.05
N ILE A 9 -11.88 15.28 0.92
CA ILE A 9 -10.81 15.31 1.91
C ILE A 9 -10.88 14.10 2.85
N ILE A 10 -12.08 13.75 3.33
CA ILE A 10 -12.27 12.56 4.15
C ILE A 10 -11.85 11.30 3.39
N LEU A 11 -12.22 11.19 2.11
CA LEU A 11 -11.86 10.04 1.27
C LEU A 11 -10.34 9.96 1.01
N VAL A 12 -9.68 11.10 0.83
CA VAL A 12 -8.22 11.19 0.69
C VAL A 12 -7.52 10.78 1.99
N ILE A 13 -7.99 11.25 3.15
CA ILE A 13 -7.47 10.82 4.46
C ILE A 13 -7.67 9.31 4.63
N PHE A 14 -8.84 8.79 4.26
CA PHE A 14 -9.12 7.36 4.32
C PHE A 14 -8.21 6.56 3.37
N GLY A 15 -7.92 7.09 2.18
CA GLY A 15 -6.95 6.52 1.25
C GLY A 15 -5.53 6.52 1.79
N LEU A 16 -5.10 7.61 2.45
CA LEU A 16 -3.80 7.68 3.13
C LEU A 16 -3.69 6.65 4.25
N VAL A 17 -4.72 6.51 5.09
CA VAL A 17 -4.77 5.43 6.10
C VAL A 17 -4.77 4.06 5.41
N GLY A 18 -5.46 3.93 4.28
CA GLY A 18 -5.50 2.73 3.45
C GLY A 18 -4.12 2.30 2.95
N THR A 19 -3.17 3.21 2.72
CA THR A 19 -1.80 2.84 2.33
C THR A 19 -1.05 2.06 3.42
N ILE A 20 -1.54 2.08 4.67
CA ILE A 20 -0.98 1.30 5.79
C ILE A 20 -1.48 -0.15 5.74
N ALA A 21 -2.56 -0.41 5.00
CA ALA A 21 -3.12 -1.74 4.79
C ALA A 21 -2.69 -2.30 3.41
N PRO A 22 -1.67 -3.17 3.35
CA PRO A 22 -1.07 -3.60 2.08
C PRO A 22 -1.98 -4.39 1.13
N ALA A 23 -3.20 -4.74 1.55
CA ALA A 23 -4.18 -5.42 0.70
C ALA A 23 -5.00 -4.44 -0.17
N LEU A 24 -5.01 -3.14 0.17
CA LEU A 24 -5.74 -2.11 -0.56
C LEU A 24 -4.73 -1.05 -1.00
N PRO A 25 -4.52 -0.84 -2.31
CA PRO A 25 -3.69 0.27 -2.76
C PRO A 25 -4.38 1.57 -2.36
N GLY A 26 -3.93 2.19 -1.26
CA GLY A 26 -4.53 3.41 -0.73
C GLY A 26 -4.47 4.56 -1.73
N THR A 27 -3.46 4.53 -2.60
CA THR A 27 -3.33 5.43 -3.76
C THR A 27 -4.49 5.29 -4.77
N ALA A 28 -5.13 4.12 -4.88
CA ALA A 28 -6.31 3.92 -5.73
C ALA A 28 -7.56 4.55 -5.11
N ILE A 29 -7.69 4.55 -3.79
CA ILE A 29 -8.78 5.24 -3.08
C ILE A 29 -8.64 6.76 -3.28
N ILE A 30 -7.42 7.29 -3.20
CA ILE A 30 -7.14 8.72 -3.46
C ILE A 30 -7.48 9.10 -4.91
N LEU A 31 -7.14 8.24 -5.88
CA LEU A 31 -7.55 8.44 -7.29
C LEU A 31 -9.07 8.42 -7.44
N ALA A 32 -9.76 7.46 -6.82
CA ALA A 32 -11.22 7.38 -6.86
C ALA A 32 -11.87 8.66 -6.31
N ALA A 33 -11.31 9.24 -5.24
CA ALA A 33 -11.75 10.54 -4.72
C ALA A 33 -11.65 11.64 -5.78
N ALA A 34 -10.52 11.74 -6.48
CA ALA A 34 -10.33 12.73 -7.53
C ALA A 34 -11.28 12.51 -8.73
N VAL A 35 -11.54 11.26 -9.11
CA VAL A 35 -12.49 10.91 -10.18
C VAL A 35 -13.92 11.30 -9.79
N ILE A 36 -14.35 11.01 -8.55
CA ILE A 36 -15.66 11.39 -8.04
C ILE A 36 -15.82 12.92 -8.04
N HIS A 37 -14.79 13.65 -7.59
CA HIS A 37 -14.79 15.12 -7.61
C HIS A 37 -14.91 15.65 -9.03
N GLY A 38 -14.08 15.18 -9.95
CA GLY A 38 -14.11 15.58 -11.36
C GLY A 38 -15.46 15.29 -12.02
N ALA A 39 -16.05 14.11 -11.80
CA ALA A 39 -17.36 13.77 -12.35
C ALA A 39 -18.49 14.67 -11.82
N ALA A 40 -18.42 15.09 -10.56
CA ALA A 40 -19.43 15.92 -9.92
C ALA A 40 -19.28 17.42 -10.22
N THR A 41 -18.12 17.85 -10.73
CA THR A 41 -17.79 19.26 -11.00
C THR A 41 -17.52 19.53 -12.49
N GLU A 42 -17.98 18.63 -13.37
CA GLU A 42 -17.77 18.73 -14.83
C GLU A 42 -16.28 18.85 -15.21
N PHE A 43 -15.41 18.20 -14.44
CA PHE A 43 -13.96 18.19 -14.60
C PHE A 43 -13.29 19.56 -14.42
N SER A 44 -13.87 20.40 -13.56
CA SER A 44 -13.30 21.69 -13.14
C SER A 44 -13.35 21.80 -11.61
N PRO A 45 -12.20 21.84 -10.90
CA PRO A 45 -10.83 22.10 -11.37
C PRO A 45 -10.00 20.84 -11.67
N ILE A 46 -10.56 19.64 -11.47
CA ILE A 46 -9.88 18.35 -11.72
C ILE A 46 -10.15 17.91 -13.16
N ASP A 47 -9.26 18.35 -14.05
CA ASP A 47 -9.35 18.04 -15.47
C ASP A 47 -8.78 16.65 -15.82
N GLY A 48 -9.11 16.14 -17.01
CA GLY A 48 -8.69 14.80 -17.44
C GLY A 48 -7.17 14.58 -17.47
N ARG A 49 -6.37 15.63 -17.72
CA ARG A 49 -4.90 15.50 -17.67
C ARG A 49 -4.41 15.30 -16.25
N PHE A 50 -5.02 15.99 -15.29
CA PHE A 50 -4.70 15.83 -13.87
C PHE A 50 -5.06 14.42 -13.37
N LEU A 51 -6.20 13.88 -13.78
CA LEU A 51 -6.57 12.49 -13.49
C LEU A 51 -5.58 11.48 -14.08
N LEU A 52 -5.06 11.73 -15.29
CA LEU A 52 -4.04 10.88 -15.90
C LEU A 52 -2.74 10.88 -15.09
N ILE A 53 -2.31 12.05 -14.59
CA ILE A 53 -1.15 12.17 -13.70
C ILE A 53 -1.37 11.36 -12.42
N LEU A 54 -2.54 11.52 -11.78
CA LEU A 54 -2.90 10.77 -10.59
C LEU A 54 -2.93 9.26 -10.86
N ALA A 55 -3.47 8.82 -11.99
CA ALA A 55 -3.51 7.41 -12.37
C ALA A 55 -2.10 6.82 -12.58
N LEU A 56 -1.18 7.58 -13.16
CA LEU A 56 0.23 7.19 -13.27
C LEU A 56 0.87 7.08 -11.89
N LEU A 57 0.64 8.04 -11.00
CA LEU A 57 1.14 7.98 -9.61
C LEU A 57 0.58 6.77 -8.87
N THR A 58 -0.71 6.47 -9.00
CA THR A 58 -1.32 5.24 -8.44
C THR A 58 -0.64 4.00 -8.99
N GLY A 59 -0.40 3.93 -10.31
CA GLY A 59 0.32 2.81 -10.93
C GLY A 59 1.74 2.64 -10.38
N ILE A 60 2.46 3.74 -10.17
CA ILE A 60 3.80 3.74 -9.57
C ILE A 60 3.73 3.32 -8.10
N GLY A 61 2.80 3.85 -7.33
CA GLY A 61 2.63 3.55 -5.90
C GLY A 61 2.29 2.08 -5.68
N ALA A 62 1.21 1.61 -6.31
CA ALA A 62 0.76 0.22 -6.20
C ALA A 62 1.79 -0.76 -6.81
N GLY A 63 2.34 -0.45 -7.98
CA GLY A 63 3.38 -1.27 -8.60
C GLY A 63 4.65 -1.34 -7.76
N GLY A 64 5.11 -0.19 -7.26
CA GLY A 64 6.26 -0.08 -6.37
C GLY A 64 6.05 -0.84 -5.06
N GLN A 65 4.84 -0.84 -4.51
CA GLN A 65 4.52 -1.60 -3.31
C GLN A 65 4.81 -3.10 -3.48
N TYR A 66 4.28 -3.72 -4.54
CA TYR A 66 4.51 -5.14 -4.81
C TYR A 66 5.98 -5.45 -5.11
N LEU A 67 6.65 -4.58 -5.86
CA LEU A 67 8.06 -4.76 -6.22
C LEU A 67 8.97 -4.62 -5.00
N ILE A 68 8.82 -3.56 -4.21
CA ILE A 68 9.65 -3.30 -3.02
C ILE A 68 9.44 -4.39 -1.97
N ALA A 69 8.19 -4.82 -1.73
CA ALA A 69 7.91 -5.91 -0.80
C ALA A 69 8.58 -7.23 -1.26
N GLY A 70 8.43 -7.57 -2.54
CA GLY A 70 9.03 -8.77 -3.12
C GLY A 70 10.57 -8.74 -3.13
N PHE A 71 11.17 -7.62 -3.52
CA PHE A 71 12.63 -7.45 -3.53
C PHE A 71 13.20 -7.41 -2.11
N GLY A 72 12.54 -6.73 -1.17
CA GLY A 72 12.96 -6.68 0.24
C GLY A 72 12.94 -8.07 0.89
N SER A 73 11.90 -8.86 0.60
CA SER A 73 11.82 -10.25 1.03
C SER A 73 12.94 -11.10 0.44
N LYS A 74 13.19 -11.01 -0.87
CA LYS A 74 14.27 -11.75 -1.53
C LYS A 74 15.67 -11.33 -1.07
N SER A 75 15.87 -10.06 -0.74
CA SER A 75 17.18 -9.52 -0.32
C SER A 75 17.75 -10.20 0.92
N MET A 76 16.91 -10.83 1.75
CA MET A 76 17.34 -11.57 2.94
C MET A 76 17.33 -13.10 2.76
N GLY A 77 17.17 -13.58 1.53
CA GLY A 77 17.23 -15.00 1.19
C GLY A 77 15.88 -15.72 1.26
N SER A 78 14.76 -14.99 1.22
CA SER A 78 13.44 -15.63 1.14
C SER A 78 13.26 -16.33 -0.21
N THR A 79 12.77 -17.57 -0.15
CA THR A 79 12.33 -18.35 -1.30
C THR A 79 10.90 -17.96 -1.69
N ARG A 80 10.38 -18.59 -2.75
CA ARG A 80 8.98 -18.39 -3.18
C ARG A 80 7.99 -18.76 -2.06
N TYR A 81 8.31 -19.74 -1.23
CA TYR A 81 7.44 -20.17 -0.13
C TYR A 81 7.36 -19.13 0.97
N GLY A 82 8.47 -18.45 1.31
CA GLY A 82 8.44 -17.34 2.26
C GLY A 82 7.66 -16.14 1.75
N MET A 83 7.74 -15.82 0.45
CA MET A 83 6.92 -14.76 -0.16
C MET A 83 5.42 -15.07 -0.10
N ILE A 84 5.02 -16.31 -0.44
CA ILE A 84 3.62 -16.75 -0.38
C ILE A 84 3.15 -16.76 1.09
N GLY A 85 3.97 -17.30 1.98
CA GLY A 85 3.69 -17.33 3.42
C GLY A 85 3.53 -15.92 4.02
N ALA A 86 4.37 -14.97 3.60
CA ALA A 86 4.23 -13.57 3.97
C ALA A 86 2.88 -13.02 3.50
N GLY A 87 2.52 -13.22 2.22
CA GLY A 87 1.25 -12.76 1.66
C GLY A 87 0.03 -13.35 2.37
N VAL A 88 0.02 -14.66 2.63
CA VAL A 88 -1.08 -15.31 3.36
C VAL A 88 -1.13 -14.83 4.81
N GLY A 89 0.02 -14.75 5.49
CA GLY A 89 0.12 -14.27 6.86
C GLY A 89 -0.32 -12.80 7.00
N MET A 90 -0.04 -11.97 5.99
CA MET A 90 -0.54 -10.60 5.88
C MET A 90 -2.07 -10.55 5.88
N VAL A 91 -2.72 -11.37 5.05
CA VAL A 91 -4.18 -11.44 4.93
C VAL A 91 -4.81 -11.95 6.23
N ILE A 92 -4.23 -12.98 6.85
CA ILE A 92 -4.69 -13.46 8.16
C ILE A 92 -4.56 -12.36 9.22
N GLY A 93 -3.42 -11.65 9.24
CA GLY A 93 -3.19 -10.53 10.14
C GLY A 93 -4.12 -9.34 9.92
N LEU A 94 -4.69 -9.20 8.72
CA LEU A 94 -5.72 -8.20 8.40
C LEU A 94 -7.11 -8.63 8.93
N ILE A 95 -7.46 -9.92 8.81
CA ILE A 95 -8.76 -10.47 9.26
C ILE A 95 -8.84 -10.55 10.78
N PHE A 96 -7.70 -10.81 11.45
CA PHE A 96 -7.57 -10.79 12.90
C PHE A 96 -6.80 -9.52 13.31
N PRO A 97 -7.47 -8.36 13.45
CA PRO A 97 -6.85 -7.06 13.68
C PRO A 97 -6.36 -6.91 15.12
N ILE A 98 -5.38 -7.74 15.47
CA ILE A 98 -4.55 -7.56 16.66
C ILE A 98 -3.59 -6.41 16.36
N PRO A 99 -3.27 -5.51 17.30
CA PRO A 99 -2.25 -4.48 17.10
C PRO A 99 -0.94 -5.11 16.59
N GLY A 100 -0.52 -4.72 15.39
CA GLY A 100 0.66 -5.29 14.72
C GLY A 100 0.42 -6.64 14.02
N GLY A 101 -0.82 -7.13 13.94
CA GLY A 101 -1.20 -8.43 13.38
C GLY A 101 -0.77 -8.62 11.93
N ILE A 102 -0.84 -7.58 11.09
CA ILE A 102 -0.35 -7.63 9.69
C ILE A 102 1.15 -7.92 9.64
N PHE A 103 1.94 -7.26 10.48
CA PHE A 103 3.40 -7.44 10.56
C PHE A 103 3.76 -8.78 11.19
N MET A 104 3.15 -9.12 12.33
CA MET A 104 3.36 -10.43 12.96
C MET A 104 2.95 -11.57 12.02
N GLY A 105 1.83 -11.41 11.31
CA GLY A 105 1.33 -12.35 10.33
C GLY A 105 2.28 -12.52 9.15
N THR A 106 2.76 -11.43 8.54
CA THR A 106 3.77 -11.50 7.47
C THR A 106 5.04 -12.21 7.93
N PHE A 107 5.54 -11.89 9.12
CA PHE A 107 6.73 -12.53 9.68
C PHE A 107 6.51 -14.03 9.93
N LEU A 108 5.51 -14.37 10.75
CA LEU A 108 5.25 -15.74 11.16
C LEU A 108 4.83 -16.61 9.97
N GLY A 109 4.03 -16.07 9.05
CA GLY A 109 3.63 -16.75 7.83
C GLY A 109 4.82 -17.07 6.92
N ALA A 110 5.73 -16.11 6.72
CA ALA A 110 6.96 -16.33 5.98
C ALA A 110 7.86 -17.39 6.64
N VAL A 111 8.09 -17.26 7.95
CA VAL A 111 8.91 -18.21 8.72
C VAL A 111 8.33 -19.62 8.68
N ALA A 112 7.03 -19.78 8.92
CA ALA A 112 6.36 -21.07 8.92
C ALA A 112 6.42 -21.74 7.55
N CYS A 113 6.15 -21.00 6.47
CA CYS A 113 6.22 -21.56 5.12
C CYS A 113 7.65 -21.93 4.70
N GLU A 114 8.64 -21.13 5.07
CA GLU A 114 10.05 -21.47 4.84
C GLU A 114 10.49 -22.70 5.63
N LEU A 115 10.04 -22.83 6.88
CA LEU A 115 10.35 -23.99 7.70
C LEU A 115 9.73 -25.29 7.16
N ILE A 116 8.49 -25.23 6.67
CA ILE A 116 7.76 -26.43 6.24
C ILE A 116 8.13 -26.82 4.80
N PHE A 117 8.16 -25.85 3.88
CA PHE A 117 8.22 -26.10 2.44
C PHE A 117 9.51 -25.62 1.76
N GLY A 118 10.22 -24.66 2.36
CA GLY A 118 11.38 -24.02 1.76
C GLY A 118 12.70 -24.45 2.39
N LEU A 119 13.31 -23.52 3.12
CA LEU A 119 14.64 -23.62 3.71
C LEU A 119 14.81 -24.75 4.75
N LYS A 120 13.74 -25.12 5.48
CA LYS A 120 13.77 -26.14 6.56
C LYS A 120 14.82 -25.91 7.67
N ASP A 121 15.35 -24.69 7.74
CA ASP A 121 16.30 -24.24 8.75
C ASP A 121 15.72 -23.00 9.45
N LEU A 122 15.61 -23.04 10.78
CA LEU A 122 14.98 -21.98 11.56
C LEU A 122 15.72 -20.64 11.46
N ARG A 123 17.05 -20.67 11.37
CA ARG A 123 17.86 -19.45 11.29
C ARG A 123 17.69 -18.78 9.93
N LEU A 124 17.68 -19.56 8.86
CA LEU A 124 17.44 -19.05 7.51
C LEU A 124 15.99 -18.58 7.34
N ALA A 125 15.01 -19.34 7.85
CA ALA A 125 13.61 -18.97 7.81
C ALA A 125 13.31 -17.68 8.60
N ALA A 126 13.89 -17.52 9.80
CA ALA A 126 13.77 -16.29 10.58
C ALA A 126 14.33 -15.08 9.82
N LYS A 127 15.49 -15.24 9.18
CA LYS A 127 16.10 -14.20 8.34
C LYS A 127 15.22 -13.83 7.15
N ALA A 128 14.63 -14.82 6.48
CA ALA A 128 13.66 -14.61 5.40
C ALA A 128 12.41 -13.85 5.90
N GLY A 129 11.89 -14.20 7.08
CA GLY A 129 10.80 -13.49 7.73
C GLY A 129 11.12 -12.02 8.03
N VAL A 130 12.32 -11.73 8.54
CA VAL A 130 12.79 -10.34 8.74
C VAL A 130 12.86 -9.59 7.41
N GLY A 131 13.33 -10.25 6.34
CA GLY A 131 13.30 -9.67 4.99
C GLY A 131 11.90 -9.33 4.51
N ALA A 132 10.94 -10.24 4.71
CA ALA A 132 9.54 -10.01 4.35
C ALA A 132 8.94 -8.82 5.14
N LEU A 133 9.23 -8.73 6.44
CA LEU A 133 8.82 -7.59 7.27
C LEU A 133 9.39 -6.26 6.77
N LEU A 134 10.71 -6.19 6.59
CA LEU A 134 11.40 -4.98 6.16
C LEU A 134 10.97 -4.56 4.75
N GLY A 135 10.82 -5.53 3.84
CA GLY A 135 10.26 -5.29 2.51
C GLY A 135 8.84 -4.72 2.57
N SER A 136 7.99 -5.30 3.42
CA SER A 136 6.62 -4.80 3.62
C SER A 136 6.62 -3.38 4.17
N LEU A 137 7.40 -3.10 5.21
CA LEU A 137 7.52 -1.74 5.79
C LEU A 137 8.04 -0.72 4.77
N ALA A 138 9.09 -1.07 4.01
CA ALA A 138 9.63 -0.21 2.97
C ALA A 138 8.61 0.06 1.86
N SER A 139 7.83 -0.96 1.46
CA SER A 139 6.80 -0.84 0.44
C SER A 139 5.63 0.06 0.89
N LEU A 140 5.21 -0.06 2.15
CA LEU A 140 4.18 0.79 2.75
C LEU A 140 4.65 2.24 2.82
N PHE A 141 5.89 2.47 3.25
CA PHE A 141 6.46 3.80 3.32
C PHE A 141 6.54 4.46 1.93
N PHE A 142 6.95 3.70 0.92
CA PHE A 142 6.97 4.16 -0.45
C PHE A 142 5.57 4.53 -0.97
N GLU A 143 4.58 3.65 -0.79
CA GLU A 143 3.21 3.93 -1.23
C GLU A 143 2.61 5.12 -0.47
N PHE A 144 2.88 5.23 0.84
CA PHE A 144 2.45 6.36 1.66
C PHE A 144 3.00 7.70 1.14
N LEU A 145 4.28 7.76 0.76
CA LEU A 145 4.88 8.96 0.16
C LEU A 145 4.19 9.36 -1.15
N ILE A 146 3.90 8.38 -2.02
CA ILE A 146 3.15 8.62 -3.26
C ILE A 146 1.73 9.14 -2.94
N GLY A 147 1.05 8.52 -1.98
CA GLY A 147 -0.26 8.98 -1.51
C GLY A 147 -0.23 10.41 -0.99
N LEU A 148 0.83 10.79 -0.26
CA LEU A 148 1.02 12.15 0.27
C LEU A 148 1.26 13.17 -0.84
N ILE A 149 2.01 12.80 -1.88
CA ILE A 149 2.17 13.62 -3.10
C ILE A 149 0.81 13.79 -3.80
N MET A 150 0.05 12.71 -4.00
CA MET A 150 -1.28 12.78 -4.63
C MET A 150 -2.23 13.67 -3.83
N ALA A 151 -2.27 13.51 -2.50
CA ALA A 151 -3.07 14.35 -1.62
C ALA A 151 -2.67 15.82 -1.78
N GLY A 152 -1.38 16.15 -1.71
CA GLY A 152 -0.87 17.51 -1.89
C GLY A 152 -1.24 18.12 -3.24
N LEU A 153 -1.17 17.33 -4.32
CA LEU A 153 -1.59 17.77 -5.65
C LEU A 153 -3.09 18.07 -5.70
N ILE A 154 -3.94 17.21 -5.13
CA ILE A 154 -5.39 17.42 -5.08
C ILE A 154 -5.72 18.68 -4.27
N PHE A 155 -5.13 18.84 -3.08
CA PHE A 155 -5.31 20.04 -2.26
C PHE A 155 -4.87 21.30 -3.00
N HIS A 156 -3.72 21.28 -3.68
CA HIS A 156 -3.27 22.42 -4.46
C HIS A 156 -4.24 22.76 -5.58
N ARG A 157 -4.82 21.77 -6.27
CA ARG A 157 -5.81 22.00 -7.33
C ARG A 157 -7.16 22.52 -6.83
N LEU A 158 -7.59 22.10 -5.64
CA LEU A 158 -8.88 22.52 -5.08
C LEU A 158 -8.85 23.92 -4.46
N TYR A 159 -7.72 24.34 -3.89
CA TYR A 159 -7.59 25.58 -3.13
C TYR A 159 -6.65 26.62 -3.72
N GLY A 160 -5.80 26.21 -4.68
CA GLY A 160 -4.82 27.07 -5.34
C GLY A 160 -5.30 27.69 -6.66
N ALA A 161 -6.61 27.63 -6.94
CA ALA A 161 -7.25 28.29 -8.07
C ALA A 161 -7.79 29.67 -7.66
#